data_AF-A0A7C5USK8-F1
#
_entry.id   AF-A0A7C5USK8-F1
#
_cell.length_a   1.000
_cell.length_b   1.000
_cell.length_c   1.000
_cell.angle_alpha   90.00
_cell.angle_beta   90.00
_cell.angle_gamma   90.00
#
_symmetry.space_group_name_H-M   'P 1'
#
loop_
_entity.id
_entity.type
_entity.pdbx_description
1 polymer ?
#
loop_
_entity_poly.entity_id
_entity_poly.type
_entity_poly.pdbx_seq_one_letter_code
_entity_poly.pdbx_strand_id
1 'polypeptide(L)'
;WPVLNALLNCASGATWVAFHHGGGVGIGYSLHAGMVIVADGTREAEGKLQRVLTNDPGIGVARHADAGYQEAIAVAREQGIKIPMLRESL
;
A
#
# COMPACT_ATOMS: atom_id res chain seq x y z
N TRP A 1 9.31 0.52 3.61
CA TRP A 1 7.85 0.62 3.45
C TRP A 1 7.40 1.66 2.42
N PRO A 2 7.67 2.98 2.54
CA PRO A 2 7.18 3.96 1.56
C PRO A 2 7.75 3.75 0.14
N VAL A 3 9.02 3.33 0.02
CA VAL A 3 9.61 2.96 -1.29
C VAL A 3 8.85 1.81 -1.95
N LEU A 4 8.51 0.76 -1.19
CA LEU A 4 7.72 -0.36 -1.69
C LEU A 4 6.30 0.05 -2.03
N ASN A 5 5.68 0.95 -1.26
CA ASN A 5 4.36 1.48 -1.58
C ASN A 5 4.37 2.21 -2.93
N ALA A 6 5.37 3.06 -3.21
CA ALA A 6 5.51 3.70 -4.51
C ALA A 6 5.66 2.68 -5.66
N LEU A 7 6.56 1.71 -5.51
CA LEU A 7 6.77 0.67 -6.52
C LEU A 7 5.53 -0.19 -6.75
N LEU A 8 4.82 -0.55 -5.67
CA LEU A 8 3.61 -1.37 -5.74
C LEU A 8 2.46 -0.62 -6.41
N ASN A 9 2.27 0.67 -6.12
CA ASN A 9 1.27 1.49 -6.79
C ASN A 9 1.57 1.68 -8.28
N CYS A 10 2.85 1.84 -8.64
CA CYS A 10 3.29 1.86 -10.03
C CYS A 10 2.92 0.55 -10.75
N ALA A 11 3.27 -0.59 -10.15
CA ALA A 11 2.93 -1.91 -10.70
C ALA A 11 1.41 -2.20 -10.73
N SER A 12 0.65 -1.61 -9.80
CA SER A 12 -0.81 -1.81 -9.70
C SER A 12 -1.58 -1.06 -10.79
N GLY A 13 -0.99 0.00 -11.35
CA GLY A 13 -1.56 0.80 -12.42
C GLY A 13 -2.09 2.17 -11.99
N ALA A 14 -1.52 2.78 -10.95
CA ALA A 14 -1.80 4.17 -10.63
C ALA A 14 -1.50 5.08 -11.82
N THR A 15 -2.28 6.16 -12.01
CA THR A 15 -2.07 7.11 -13.11
C THR A 15 -0.77 7.89 -12.92
N TRP A 16 -0.46 8.28 -11.69
CA TRP A 16 0.88 8.72 -11.33
C TRP A 16 1.23 8.36 -9.88
N VAL A 17 2.53 8.27 -9.62
CA VAL A 17 3.10 7.97 -8.30
C VAL A 17 4.18 9.00 -8.01
N ALA A 18 4.23 9.46 -6.76
CA ALA A 18 5.25 10.36 -6.25
C ALA A 18 5.99 9.70 -5.08
N PHE A 19 7.30 9.91 -5.03
CA PHE A 19 8.13 9.53 -3.89
C PHE A 19 8.96 10.74 -3.48
N HIS A 20 8.76 11.21 -2.26
CA HIS A 20 9.33 12.46 -1.78
C HIS A 20 10.12 12.25 -0.49
N HIS A 21 11.05 13.18 -0.27
CA HIS A 21 11.87 13.28 0.93
C HIS A 21 11.50 14.54 1.73
N GLY A 22 11.38 14.41 3.04
CA GLY A 22 11.30 15.52 3.98
C GLY A 22 9.96 16.27 4.06
N GLY A 23 8.93 15.85 3.32
CA GLY A 23 7.59 16.45 3.48
C GLY A 23 7.07 16.29 4.92
N GLY A 24 6.37 17.33 5.40
CA GLY A 24 5.87 17.45 6.76
C GLY A 24 6.92 17.90 7.78
N VAL A 25 8.02 17.15 7.90
CA VAL A 25 8.99 17.28 9.01
C VAL A 25 10.38 17.82 8.63
N GLY A 26 10.59 18.17 7.36
CA GLY A 26 11.83 18.78 6.88
C GLY A 26 12.84 17.79 6.28
N ILE A 27 13.82 18.34 5.55
CA ILE A 27 14.89 17.60 4.87
C ILE A 27 15.63 16.71 5.88
N GLY A 28 15.67 15.40 5.62
CA GLY A 28 16.41 14.40 6.37
C GLY A 28 15.54 13.53 7.27
N TYR A 29 14.29 13.92 7.51
CA TYR A 29 13.48 13.34 8.61
C TYR A 29 12.34 12.44 8.15
N SER A 30 12.00 12.40 6.86
CA SER A 30 10.94 11.52 6.35
C SER A 30 11.19 11.07 4.91
N LEU A 31 10.71 9.87 4.60
CA LEU A 31 10.51 9.37 3.26
C LEU A 31 9.05 8.93 3.15
N HIS A 32 8.37 9.35 2.09
CA HIS A 32 6.95 9.01 1.88
C HIS A 32 6.61 8.90 0.40
N ALA A 33 5.50 8.23 0.15
CA ALA A 33 4.97 8.00 -1.18
C ALA A 33 3.52 8.48 -1.24
N GLY A 34 3.10 8.95 -2.41
CA GLY A 34 1.72 9.25 -2.75
C GLY A 34 1.39 8.66 -4.10
N MET A 35 0.13 8.35 -4.34
CA MET A 35 -0.35 7.85 -5.62
C MET A 35 -1.67 8.53 -5.97
N VAL A 36 -1.96 8.60 -7.26
CA VAL A 36 -3.26 9.02 -7.77
C VAL A 36 -3.68 8.09 -8.88
N ILE A 37 -4.97 7.78 -8.92
CA ILE A 37 -5.60 6.99 -9.96
C ILE A 37 -6.86 7.69 -10.48
N VAL A 38 -6.99 7.77 -11.80
CA VAL A 38 -8.14 8.38 -12.48
C VAL A 38 -9.22 7.34 -12.71
N ALA A 39 -10.45 7.68 -12.33
CA ALA A 39 -11.66 6.92 -12.66
C ALA A 39 -12.37 7.58 -13.86
N ASP A 40 -12.00 7.18 -15.07
CA ASP A 40 -12.53 7.75 -16.32
C ASP A 40 -13.77 7.04 -16.89
N GLY A 41 -14.27 6.01 -16.20
CA GLY A 41 -15.42 5.21 -16.61
C GLY A 41 -15.10 4.04 -17.55
N THR A 42 -13.83 3.82 -17.90
CA THR A 42 -13.43 2.68 -18.73
C THR A 42 -13.31 1.38 -17.93
N ARG A 43 -13.48 0.23 -18.60
CA ARG A 43 -13.22 -1.10 -18.00
C ARG A 43 -11.76 -1.30 -17.60
N GLU A 44 -10.84 -0.64 -18.29
CA GLU A 44 -9.43 -0.69 -17.92
C GLU A 44 -9.18 0.02 -16.59
N ALA A 45 -9.77 1.22 -16.40
CA ALA A 45 -9.68 1.95 -15.15
C ALA A 45 -10.30 1.18 -13.98
N GLU A 46 -11.42 0.49 -14.18
CA GLU A 46 -12.03 -0.39 -13.16
C GLU A 46 -11.02 -1.41 -12.60
N GLY A 47 -10.33 -2.15 -13.48
CA GLY A 47 -9.33 -3.13 -13.06
C GLY A 47 -8.11 -2.51 -12.37
N LYS A 48 -7.67 -1.31 -12.81
CA LYS A 48 -6.59 -0.57 -12.15
C LYS A 48 -7.03 -0.08 -10.76
N LEU A 49 -8.24 0.48 -10.64
CA LEU A 49 -8.82 0.97 -9.38
C LEU A 49 -8.89 -0.14 -8.35
N GLN A 50 -9.41 -1.30 -8.74
CA GLN A 50 -9.49 -2.45 -7.84
C GLN A 50 -8.11 -2.84 -7.29
N ARG A 51 -7.09 -2.93 -8.13
CA ARG A 51 -5.73 -3.28 -7.68
C ARG A 51 -5.10 -2.20 -6.83
N VAL A 52 -5.11 -0.96 -7.30
CA VAL A 52 -4.45 0.18 -6.63
C VAL A 52 -5.08 0.44 -5.26
N LEU A 53 -6.41 0.50 -5.17
CA LEU A 53 -7.13 0.76 -3.92
C LEU A 53 -7.18 -0.45 -2.99
N THR A 54 -6.76 -1.64 -3.44
CA THR A 54 -6.51 -2.79 -2.56
C THR A 54 -5.07 -2.75 -2.04
N ASN A 55 -4.11 -2.53 -2.92
CA ASN A 55 -2.69 -2.67 -2.62
C ASN A 55 -2.13 -1.48 -1.80
N ASP A 56 -2.61 -0.26 -2.06
CA ASP A 56 -2.15 0.95 -1.36
C ASP A 56 -2.45 0.94 0.15
N PRO A 57 -3.70 0.71 0.60
CA PRO A 57 -3.97 0.50 2.03
C PRO A 57 -3.43 -0.85 2.51
N GLY A 58 -3.46 -1.89 1.66
CA GLY A 58 -3.04 -3.25 2.02
C GLY A 58 -1.58 -3.32 2.47
N ILE A 59 -0.66 -2.58 1.83
CA ILE A 59 0.75 -2.52 2.28
C ILE A 59 0.90 -1.77 3.61
N GLY A 60 -0.01 -0.85 3.92
CA GLY A 60 -0.11 -0.20 5.23
C GLY A 60 -0.47 -1.19 6.33
N VAL A 61 -1.47 -2.04 6.09
CA VAL A 61 -1.84 -3.13 7.01
C VAL A 61 -0.67 -4.11 7.15
N ALA A 62 -0.06 -4.54 6.04
CA ALA A 62 1.07 -5.47 6.05
C ALA A 62 2.26 -4.94 6.84
N ARG A 63 2.60 -3.64 6.69
CA ARG A 63 3.64 -2.99 7.48
C ARG A 63 3.35 -3.07 8.98
N HIS A 64 2.12 -2.75 9.40
CA HIS A 64 1.78 -2.73 10.82
C HIS A 64 1.68 -4.14 11.39
N ALA A 65 1.22 -5.11 10.60
CA ALA A 65 1.22 -6.50 11.00
C ALA A 65 2.67 -7.03 11.19
N ASP A 66 3.59 -6.69 10.28
CA ASP A 66 5.03 -6.97 10.41
C ASP A 66 5.64 -6.35 11.67
N ALA A 67 5.22 -5.14 12.04
CA ALA A 67 5.62 -4.49 13.29
C ALA A 67 4.96 -5.08 14.56
N GLY A 68 4.11 -6.11 14.45
CA GLY A 68 3.52 -6.85 15.57
C GLY A 68 2.19 -6.32 16.09
N TYR A 69 1.55 -5.37 15.38
CA TYR A 69 0.25 -4.83 15.79
C TYR A 69 -0.86 -5.87 15.60
N GLN A 70 -1.49 -6.31 16.69
CA GLN A 70 -2.50 -7.37 16.67
C GLN A 70 -3.73 -7.02 15.83
N GLU A 71 -4.16 -5.76 15.87
CA GLU A 71 -5.26 -5.26 15.03
C GLU A 71 -4.93 -5.40 13.54
N ALA A 72 -3.71 -5.03 13.13
CA ALA A 72 -3.29 -5.15 11.75
C ALA A 72 -3.16 -6.62 11.31
N ILE A 73 -2.72 -7.51 12.20
CA ILE A 73 -2.68 -8.96 11.94
C ILE A 73 -4.11 -9.50 11.75
N ALA A 74 -5.06 -9.06 12.59
CA ALA A 74 -6.47 -9.45 12.46
C ALA A 74 -7.06 -8.98 11.13
N VAL A 75 -6.86 -7.71 10.77
CA VAL A 75 -7.30 -7.15 9.47
C VAL A 75 -6.64 -7.87 8.30
N ALA A 76 -5.34 -8.18 8.38
CA ALA A 76 -4.64 -8.91 7.33
C ALA A 76 -5.26 -10.30 7.09
N ARG A 77 -5.65 -11.01 8.16
CA ARG A 77 -6.33 -12.31 8.07
C ARG A 77 -7.74 -12.17 7.52
N GLU A 78 -8.52 -11.21 8.02
CA GLU A 78 -9.90 -10.96 7.58
C GLU A 78 -9.98 -10.62 6.09
N GLN A 79 -9.07 -9.76 5.62
CA GLN A 79 -9.04 -9.27 4.25
C GLN A 79 -8.20 -10.16 3.31
N GLY A 80 -7.66 -11.27 3.81
CA GLY A 80 -6.85 -12.21 3.01
C GLY A 80 -5.55 -11.62 2.45
N ILE A 81 -4.94 -10.66 3.16
CA ILE A 81 -3.67 -10.05 2.76
C ILE A 81 -2.54 -11.07 2.93
N LYS A 82 -1.87 -11.40 1.82
CA LYS A 82 -0.80 -12.41 1.79
C LYS A 82 0.49 -11.83 2.36
N ILE A 83 0.82 -12.20 3.59
CA ILE A 83 2.06 -11.80 4.27
C ILE A 83 2.85 -13.08 4.57
N PRO A 84 3.87 -13.44 3.76
CA PRO A 84 4.53 -14.75 3.84
C PRO A 84 5.13 -15.12 5.20
N MET A 85 5.50 -14.11 6.00
CA MET A 85 6.11 -14.31 7.31
C MET A 85 5.09 -14.44 8.45
N LEU A 86 3.82 -14.05 8.24
CA LEU A 86 2.77 -14.29 9.22
C LEU A 86 2.35 -15.75 9.12
N ARG A 87 2.88 -16.57 10.03
CA ARG A 87 2.45 -17.96 10.17
C ARG A 87 0.98 -18.00 10.58
N GLU A 88 0.20 -18.85 9.95
CA GLU A 88 -1.02 -19.35 10.57
C GLU A 88 -0.61 -20.07 11.85
N SER A 89 -1.22 -19.70 12.98
CA SER A 89 -1.12 -20.52 14.18
C SER A 89 -1.69 -21.89 13.83
N LEU A 90 -0.83 -22.91 13.79
CA LEU A 90 -1.19 -24.32 13.67
C LEU A 90 -2.25 -24.71 14.71
#